data_AF-A0A5N8YDY6-F1
#
_entry.id   AF-A0A5N8YDY6-F1
#
_cell.length_a   1.000
_cell.length_b   1.000
_cell.length_c   1.000
_cell.angle_alpha   90.00
_cell.angle_beta   90.00
_cell.angle_gamma   90.00
#
_symmetry.space_group_name_H-M   'P 1'
#
loop_
_entity.id
_entity.type
_entity.pdbx_description
1 polymer ?
#
loop_
_entity_poly.entity_id
_entity_poly.type
_entity_poly.pdbx_seq_one_letter_code
_entity_poly.pdbx_strand_id
1 'polypeptide(L)'
;MGKKVKLILGITGLIILILIVRSVTSGGEEEVVVKEEFPLVEISSPTKASSDSDSTEGLTSESYSGSGDTTLKDVILNSGVLIISSAHEGSKDFKVSLVGEDATQVSFEETGNFTGSVAHSVYKASDFSGDPGEGKQGLSEESIFELLQPGTVSIDVVADGTWSIDLLQGIPPGGQQPPVDWQSSGQGVVKWIEFEKGNFKISMEHTGEKVFQAYLLKSDGSHTEMMVDVDMASNPSVVDGRWSGAELINFSPDYVFGVEPGLYALAIVADGEWTVTIPATSTRK
;
A
#
# COMPACT_ATOMS: atom_id res chain seq x y z
N MET A 1 5.50 -15.13 64.72
CA MET A 1 4.82 -13.83 64.95
C MET A 1 4.58 -13.21 63.58
N GLY A 2 3.39 -13.11 62.97
CA GLY A 2 2.03 -13.13 63.48
C GLY A 2 1.48 -11.71 63.62
N LYS A 3 0.83 -11.17 62.56
CA LYS A 3 -0.30 -10.19 62.51
C LYS A 3 -0.38 -9.58 61.08
N LYS A 4 -1.33 -9.97 60.22
CA LYS A 4 -2.76 -9.63 60.10
C LYS A 4 -3.07 -8.40 59.20
N VAL A 5 -3.54 -8.74 58.00
CA VAL A 5 -4.47 -8.10 57.04
C VAL A 5 -5.20 -6.82 57.48
N LYS A 6 -5.31 -5.85 56.56
CA LYS A 6 -6.57 -5.12 56.30
C LYS A 6 -6.84 -5.04 54.80
N LEU A 7 -8.06 -5.49 54.47
CA LEU A 7 -8.72 -5.56 53.19
C LEU A 7 -9.63 -4.33 53.10
N ILE A 8 -9.57 -3.56 52.00
CA ILE A 8 -10.62 -2.58 51.67
C ILE A 8 -11.08 -2.86 50.24
N LEU A 9 -12.34 -3.28 50.20
CA LEU A 9 -13.21 -3.51 49.07
C LEU A 9 -13.65 -2.15 48.51
N GLY A 10 -13.57 -1.96 47.20
CA GLY A 10 -14.13 -0.80 46.50
C GLY A 10 -14.86 -1.25 45.25
N ILE A 11 -16.09 -1.72 45.43
CA ILE A 11 -17.03 -2.03 44.35
C ILE A 11 -17.66 -0.71 43.91
N THR A 12 -17.42 -0.31 42.66
CA THR A 12 -18.30 0.64 41.97
C THR A 12 -18.68 -0.01 40.64
N GLY A 13 -19.82 -0.71 40.66
CA GLY A 13 -20.42 -1.27 39.47
C GLY A 13 -21.05 -0.19 38.60
N LEU A 14 -20.88 -0.31 37.29
CA LEU A 14 -21.80 0.31 36.33
C LEU A 14 -22.73 -0.79 35.82
N ILE A 15 -24.01 -0.60 36.16
CA ILE A 15 -25.15 -1.40 35.75
C ILE A 15 -25.50 -0.99 34.32
N ILE A 16 -25.42 -1.93 33.36
CA ILE A 16 -26.14 -1.78 32.08
C ILE A 16 -27.34 -2.72 32.12
N LEU A 17 -28.50 -2.08 31.99
CA LEU A 17 -29.84 -2.61 32.12
C LEU A 17 -30.18 -3.51 30.92
N ILE A 18 -30.26 -4.82 31.13
CA ILE A 18 -30.83 -5.76 30.17
C ILE A 18 -32.35 -5.85 30.43
N LEU A 19 -33.16 -5.22 29.57
CA LEU A 19 -34.61 -5.39 29.55
C LEU A 19 -34.96 -6.70 28.84
N ILE A 20 -35.07 -7.80 29.59
CA ILE A 20 -35.70 -9.04 29.12
C ILE A 20 -37.20 -8.95 29.44
N VAL A 21 -38.02 -8.68 28.42
CA VAL A 21 -39.46 -8.93 28.48
C VAL A 21 -39.66 -10.44 28.33
N ARG A 22 -39.90 -11.14 29.44
CA ARG A 22 -40.44 -12.51 29.42
C ARG A 22 -41.93 -12.45 29.15
N SER A 23 -42.36 -12.92 27.98
CA SER A 23 -43.67 -13.54 27.84
C SER A 23 -43.47 -15.05 27.93
N VAL A 24 -44.03 -15.65 28.97
CA VAL A 24 -44.01 -17.10 29.22
C VAL A 24 -45.19 -17.72 28.51
N THR A 25 -44.95 -18.70 27.63
CA THR A 25 -45.79 -19.90 27.50
C THR A 25 -45.05 -21.02 26.76
N SER A 26 -44.85 -22.14 27.47
CA SER A 26 -44.93 -23.52 26.99
C SER A 26 -43.88 -24.09 26.03
N GLY A 27 -42.87 -24.76 26.60
CA GLY A 27 -42.56 -26.18 26.35
C GLY A 27 -42.12 -26.64 24.96
N GLY A 28 -40.84 -27.02 24.86
CA GLY A 28 -40.28 -27.84 23.77
C GLY A 28 -38.76 -27.84 23.83
N GLU A 29 -38.15 -29.02 23.90
CA GLU A 29 -36.70 -29.23 23.82
C GLU A 29 -36.22 -28.83 22.41
N GLU A 30 -35.28 -27.90 22.29
CA GLU A 30 -34.61 -27.60 21.00
C GLU A 30 -33.09 -27.50 21.19
N GLU A 31 -32.39 -28.22 20.31
CA GLU A 31 -30.94 -28.30 20.19
C GLU A 31 -30.29 -26.92 20.02
N VAL A 32 -29.20 -26.70 20.76
CA VAL A 32 -28.35 -25.53 20.56
C VAL A 32 -27.51 -25.75 19.30
N VAL A 33 -28.02 -25.32 18.15
CA VAL A 33 -27.23 -25.15 16.93
C VAL A 33 -26.41 -23.86 17.08
N VAL A 34 -25.11 -23.99 17.28
CA VAL A 34 -24.17 -22.88 17.17
C VAL A 34 -24.10 -22.50 15.69
N LYS A 35 -24.75 -21.40 15.31
CA LYS A 35 -24.50 -20.74 14.03
C LYS A 35 -23.20 -19.96 14.14
N GLU A 36 -22.15 -20.45 13.49
CA GLU A 36 -21.02 -19.60 13.09
C GLU A 36 -21.53 -18.63 12.01
N GLU A 37 -21.75 -17.38 12.40
CA GLU A 37 -21.92 -16.28 11.45
C GLU A 37 -20.53 -15.85 10.99
N PHE A 38 -20.13 -16.29 9.79
CA PHE A 38 -19.02 -15.69 9.07
C PHE A 38 -19.42 -14.26 8.67
N PRO A 39 -18.57 -13.23 8.86
CA PRO A 39 -18.87 -11.89 8.38
C PRO A 39 -19.00 -11.91 6.85
N LEU A 40 -20.14 -11.40 6.35
CA LEU A 40 -20.42 -11.30 4.93
C LEU A 40 -19.59 -10.16 4.32
N VAL A 41 -18.68 -10.50 3.41
CA VAL A 41 -17.96 -9.54 2.56
C VAL A 41 -18.92 -9.04 1.49
N GLU A 42 -19.23 -7.74 1.50
CA GLU A 42 -20.00 -7.11 0.41
C GLU A 42 -19.06 -6.74 -0.75
N ILE A 43 -19.24 -7.38 -1.90
CA ILE A 43 -18.56 -7.03 -3.15
C ILE A 43 -19.39 -5.95 -3.84
N SER A 44 -18.99 -4.68 -3.76
CA SER A 44 -19.65 -3.59 -4.47
C SER A 44 -18.85 -3.19 -5.73
N SER A 45 -19.49 -3.19 -6.89
CA SER A 45 -18.94 -2.59 -8.13
C SER A 45 -19.02 -1.05 -8.07
N PRO A 46 -18.00 -0.31 -8.53
CA PRO A 46 -17.99 1.15 -8.40
C PRO A 46 -18.95 1.86 -9.35
N THR A 47 -19.71 2.81 -8.78
CA THR A 47 -20.48 3.83 -9.50
C THR A 47 -19.59 5.04 -9.78
N LYS A 48 -19.60 5.48 -11.04
CA LYS A 48 -18.76 6.53 -11.64
C LYS A 48 -19.10 7.96 -11.19
N ALA A 49 -18.10 8.75 -10.78
CA ALA A 49 -17.86 10.13 -11.26
C ALA A 49 -16.63 10.82 -10.60
N SER A 50 -15.55 11.03 -11.36
CA SER A 50 -14.75 12.27 -11.38
C SER A 50 -14.01 12.34 -12.71
N SER A 51 -13.88 13.55 -13.27
CA SER A 51 -13.39 13.81 -14.62
C SER A 51 -11.90 14.14 -14.61
N ASP A 52 -11.06 13.12 -14.53
CA ASP A 52 -9.68 13.15 -15.02
C ASP A 52 -9.57 12.07 -16.11
N SER A 53 -8.83 12.35 -17.19
CA SER A 53 -8.69 11.44 -18.32
C SER A 53 -7.75 10.26 -18.01
N ASP A 54 -7.95 9.61 -16.85
CA ASP A 54 -7.34 8.34 -16.52
C ASP A 54 -8.24 7.24 -17.13
N SER A 55 -7.92 6.85 -18.36
CA SER A 55 -8.61 5.75 -19.02
C SER A 55 -8.29 4.45 -18.25
N THR A 56 -9.27 3.88 -17.58
CA THR A 56 -9.11 2.60 -16.86
C THR A 56 -9.25 1.36 -17.78
N GLU A 57 -9.29 1.54 -19.10
CA GLU A 57 -9.38 0.43 -20.05
C GLU A 57 -8.08 -0.40 -20.01
N GLY A 58 -8.18 -1.66 -19.54
CA GLY A 58 -7.02 -2.55 -19.38
C GLY A 58 -6.60 -2.81 -17.94
N LEU A 59 -7.19 -2.10 -16.97
CA LEU A 59 -6.99 -2.35 -15.55
C LEU A 59 -8.10 -3.24 -14.98
N THR A 60 -7.70 -4.21 -14.18
CA THR A 60 -8.57 -5.00 -13.30
C THR A 60 -8.65 -4.31 -11.94
N SER A 61 -9.84 -4.29 -11.35
CA SER A 61 -10.05 -3.74 -10.02
C SER A 61 -10.97 -4.62 -9.19
N GLU A 62 -10.60 -4.83 -7.94
CA GLU A 62 -11.39 -5.57 -6.95
C GLU A 62 -11.45 -4.76 -5.65
N SER A 63 -12.63 -4.65 -5.07
CA SER A 63 -12.89 -3.90 -3.84
C SER A 63 -13.37 -4.82 -2.74
N TYR A 64 -12.87 -4.59 -1.54
CA TYR A 64 -13.14 -5.36 -0.33
C TYR A 64 -13.38 -4.44 0.84
N SER A 65 -14.22 -4.86 1.77
CA SER A 65 -14.43 -4.19 3.04
C SER A 65 -14.72 -5.20 4.14
N GLY A 66 -14.45 -4.82 5.38
CA GLY A 66 -14.69 -5.66 6.55
C GLY A 66 -14.29 -4.98 7.85
N SER A 67 -14.15 -5.78 8.91
CA SER A 67 -13.66 -5.32 10.20
C SER A 67 -12.87 -6.41 10.90
N GLY A 68 -11.87 -6.02 11.67
CA GLY A 68 -11.03 -6.98 12.37
C GLY A 68 -10.13 -7.78 11.44
N ASP A 69 -9.44 -8.76 12.01
CA ASP A 69 -8.59 -9.69 11.27
C ASP A 69 -9.43 -10.53 10.28
N THR A 70 -8.94 -10.69 9.05
CA THR A 70 -9.56 -11.56 8.06
C THR A 70 -8.55 -12.01 7.01
N THR A 71 -8.88 -13.10 6.31
CA THR A 71 -8.22 -13.48 5.07
C THR A 71 -9.23 -13.40 3.94
N LEU A 72 -8.93 -12.60 2.91
CA LEU A 72 -9.78 -12.45 1.74
C LEU A 72 -9.69 -13.67 0.83
N LYS A 73 -10.66 -13.79 -0.08
CA LYS A 73 -10.60 -14.79 -1.16
C LYS A 73 -9.31 -14.61 -1.97
N ASP A 74 -8.89 -15.68 -2.61
CA ASP A 74 -7.75 -15.68 -3.51
C ASP A 74 -7.93 -14.69 -4.66
N VAL A 75 -6.85 -13.95 -4.94
CA VAL A 75 -6.70 -12.99 -6.04
C VAL A 75 -5.62 -13.49 -6.99
N ILE A 76 -5.84 -13.32 -8.29
CA ILE A 76 -4.83 -13.63 -9.31
C ILE A 76 -4.03 -12.37 -9.60
N LEU A 77 -2.76 -12.36 -9.22
CA LEU A 77 -1.83 -11.32 -9.61
C LEU A 77 -1.32 -11.54 -11.04
N ASN A 78 -1.40 -10.49 -11.85
CA ASN A 78 -0.85 -10.43 -13.20
C ASN A 78 0.46 -9.64 -13.19
N SER A 79 1.32 -9.85 -14.20
CA SER A 79 2.49 -8.98 -14.39
C SER A 79 2.06 -7.52 -14.57
N GLY A 80 2.80 -6.59 -13.99
CA GLY A 80 2.45 -5.17 -13.97
C GLY A 80 2.72 -4.54 -12.61
N VAL A 81 2.07 -3.41 -12.34
CA VAL A 81 2.07 -2.82 -10.99
C VAL A 81 0.75 -3.16 -10.31
N LEU A 82 0.84 -3.77 -9.13
CA LEU A 82 -0.28 -3.91 -8.19
C LEU A 82 -0.34 -2.65 -7.34
N ILE A 83 -1.52 -2.04 -7.22
CA ILE A 83 -1.74 -0.89 -6.35
C ILE A 83 -2.86 -1.23 -5.37
N ILE A 84 -2.55 -1.10 -4.09
CA ILE A 84 -3.43 -1.40 -2.97
C ILE A 84 -3.77 -0.07 -2.32
N SER A 85 -4.97 0.43 -2.57
CA SER A 85 -5.52 1.56 -1.83
C SER A 85 -6.25 1.02 -0.61
N SER A 86 -6.03 1.62 0.56
CA SER A 86 -6.67 1.11 1.78
C SER A 86 -7.06 2.23 2.74
N ALA A 87 -8.11 1.95 3.50
CA ALA A 87 -8.52 2.78 4.63
C ALA A 87 -8.79 1.89 5.85
N HIS A 88 -8.54 2.40 7.04
CA HIS A 88 -8.78 1.75 8.32
C HIS A 88 -9.21 2.77 9.37
N GLU A 89 -10.31 2.47 10.06
CA GLU A 89 -10.79 3.23 11.22
C GLU A 89 -10.57 2.41 12.49
N GLY A 90 -9.39 2.54 13.09
CA GLY A 90 -8.99 1.79 14.27
C GLY A 90 -7.87 2.47 15.04
N SER A 91 -7.42 1.84 16.12
CA SER A 91 -6.46 2.43 17.06
C SER A 91 -5.15 1.66 17.18
N LYS A 92 -5.10 0.45 16.61
CA LYS A 92 -3.95 -0.45 16.65
C LYS A 92 -3.46 -0.72 15.23
N ASP A 93 -2.67 -1.77 15.10
CA ASP A 93 -2.01 -2.13 13.85
C ASP A 93 -3.04 -2.47 12.77
N PHE A 94 -2.82 -1.89 11.61
CA PHE A 94 -3.46 -2.19 10.35
C PHE A 94 -2.39 -2.70 9.40
N LYS A 95 -2.42 -4.00 9.13
CA LYS A 95 -1.44 -4.67 8.31
C LYS A 95 -2.14 -5.40 7.18
N VAL A 96 -1.61 -5.24 5.98
CA VAL A 96 -2.03 -6.00 4.80
C VAL A 96 -0.84 -6.80 4.31
N SER A 97 -1.02 -8.11 4.17
CA SER A 97 -0.01 -9.03 3.67
C SER A 97 -0.53 -9.82 2.47
N LEU A 98 0.35 -10.08 1.52
CA LEU A 98 0.10 -10.91 0.34
C LEU A 98 0.72 -12.28 0.60
N VAL A 99 -0.12 -13.31 0.66
CA VAL A 99 0.28 -14.69 0.98
C VAL A 99 0.26 -15.52 -0.30
N GLY A 100 1.44 -15.78 -0.86
CA GLY A 100 1.63 -16.69 -1.98
C GLY A 100 1.95 -18.12 -1.52
N GLU A 101 2.14 -19.03 -2.49
CA GLU A 101 2.46 -20.45 -2.20
C GLU A 101 3.77 -20.61 -1.43
N ASP A 102 4.80 -19.87 -1.81
CA ASP A 102 6.16 -20.02 -1.28
C ASP A 102 6.53 -18.97 -0.22
N ALA A 103 5.85 -17.83 -0.19
CA ALA A 103 6.22 -16.69 0.65
C ALA A 103 5.03 -15.81 1.04
N THR A 104 5.17 -15.17 2.19
CA THR A 104 4.29 -14.07 2.63
C THR A 104 5.07 -12.77 2.55
N GLN A 105 4.52 -11.78 1.85
CA GLN A 105 5.05 -10.44 1.77
C GLN A 105 4.14 -9.48 2.53
N VAL A 106 4.69 -8.76 3.51
CA VAL A 106 3.98 -7.66 4.16
C VAL A 106 3.95 -6.51 3.16
N SER A 107 2.75 -6.08 2.74
CA SER A 107 2.60 -4.94 1.85
C SER A 107 2.84 -3.64 2.60
N PHE A 108 2.21 -3.50 3.76
CA PHE A 108 2.43 -2.39 4.69
C PHE A 108 1.92 -2.77 6.08
N GLU A 109 2.40 -2.04 7.08
CA GLU A 109 1.96 -2.11 8.46
C GLU A 109 1.95 -0.70 9.04
N GLU A 110 0.79 -0.24 9.50
CA GLU A 110 0.58 1.09 10.07
C GLU A 110 -0.16 0.98 11.39
N THR A 111 -0.05 1.99 12.25
CA THR A 111 -0.76 2.00 13.54
C THR A 111 -1.80 3.11 13.58
N GLY A 112 -3.04 2.75 13.93
CA GLY A 112 -4.16 3.66 14.09
C GLY A 112 -4.98 3.83 12.82
N ASN A 113 -5.56 5.01 12.67
CA ASN A 113 -6.29 5.36 11.45
C ASN A 113 -5.33 5.45 10.27
N PHE A 114 -5.75 4.87 9.15
CA PHE A 114 -4.96 4.88 7.93
C PHE A 114 -5.84 5.20 6.74
N THR A 115 -5.32 6.02 5.83
CA THR A 115 -5.84 6.18 4.46
C THR A 115 -4.63 6.39 3.57
N GLY A 116 -4.44 5.54 2.58
CA GLY A 116 -3.27 5.65 1.71
C GLY A 116 -3.27 4.62 0.60
N SER A 117 -2.17 4.60 -0.16
CA SER A 117 -1.97 3.61 -1.22
C SER A 117 -0.52 3.15 -1.27
N VAL A 118 -0.33 1.87 -1.55
CA VAL A 118 0.99 1.24 -1.75
C VAL A 118 1.01 0.58 -3.11
N ALA A 119 2.16 0.59 -3.79
CA ALA A 119 2.33 -0.07 -5.07
C ALA A 119 3.48 -1.08 -5.03
N HIS A 120 3.31 -2.19 -5.75
CA HIS A 120 4.28 -3.26 -5.88
C HIS A 120 4.48 -3.62 -7.34
N SER A 121 5.72 -3.89 -7.72
CA SER A 121 6.03 -4.50 -9.00
C SER A 121 5.76 -6.01 -8.94
N VAL A 122 4.96 -6.49 -9.88
CA VAL A 122 4.62 -7.91 -10.03
C VAL A 122 5.25 -8.42 -11.32
N TYR A 123 6.21 -9.35 -11.19
CA TYR A 123 6.95 -9.86 -12.34
C TYR A 123 7.61 -11.21 -12.04
N LYS A 124 7.86 -12.03 -13.08
CA LYS A 124 8.61 -13.28 -12.91
C LYS A 124 10.09 -13.04 -13.12
N ALA A 125 10.90 -13.34 -12.10
CA ALA A 125 12.35 -13.20 -12.20
C ALA A 125 12.96 -13.95 -13.40
N SER A 126 12.38 -15.09 -13.81
CA SER A 126 12.81 -15.86 -14.98
C SER A 126 12.65 -15.13 -16.32
N ASP A 127 11.82 -14.09 -16.37
CA ASP A 127 11.59 -13.31 -17.58
C ASP A 127 12.71 -12.26 -17.78
N PHE A 128 13.60 -12.07 -16.78
CA PHE A 128 14.88 -11.39 -17.00
C PHE A 128 15.80 -12.26 -17.86
N SER A 129 15.84 -11.97 -19.16
CA SER A 129 16.90 -12.47 -20.06
C SER A 129 18.21 -11.70 -19.86
N GLY A 130 18.75 -11.77 -18.65
CA GLY A 130 19.99 -11.11 -18.25
C GLY A 130 20.20 -11.37 -16.77
N ASP A 131 21.37 -11.88 -16.40
CA ASP A 131 21.78 -12.13 -15.02
C ASP A 131 21.37 -10.98 -14.08
N PRO A 132 20.46 -11.21 -13.12
CA PRO A 132 19.92 -10.13 -12.28
C PRO A 132 20.88 -9.70 -11.16
N GLY A 133 22.12 -10.21 -11.08
CA GLY A 133 22.83 -10.20 -9.80
C GLY A 133 24.33 -9.96 -9.73
N GLU A 134 25.14 -10.07 -10.79
CA GLU A 134 26.57 -9.69 -10.68
C GLU A 134 26.80 -8.18 -10.89
N GLY A 135 26.06 -7.36 -10.13
CA GLY A 135 26.11 -5.91 -10.21
C GLY A 135 25.66 -5.27 -8.92
N LYS A 136 26.48 -5.42 -7.87
CA LYS A 136 26.30 -4.74 -6.59
C LYS A 136 26.03 -3.24 -6.82
N GLN A 137 24.91 -2.78 -6.25
CA GLN A 137 24.29 -1.45 -6.31
C GLN A 137 23.22 -1.32 -7.41
N GLY A 138 22.05 -1.91 -7.13
CA GLY A 138 20.81 -1.74 -7.89
C GLY A 138 19.69 -2.57 -7.25
N LEU A 139 19.95 -3.86 -7.03
CA LEU A 139 19.21 -4.74 -6.13
C LEU A 139 20.25 -5.70 -5.54
N SER A 140 20.34 -5.78 -4.22
CA SER A 140 21.24 -6.77 -3.60
C SER A 140 20.69 -8.18 -3.85
N GLU A 141 21.50 -9.23 -3.79
CA GLU A 141 21.01 -10.61 -3.81
C GLU A 141 20.04 -10.93 -2.64
N GLU A 142 19.89 -10.03 -1.67
CA GLU A 142 18.87 -10.10 -0.62
C GLU A 142 17.52 -9.50 -1.07
N SER A 143 17.50 -8.68 -2.13
CA SER A 143 16.31 -8.02 -2.70
C SER A 143 15.50 -8.93 -3.64
N ILE A 144 16.03 -10.11 -3.99
CA ILE A 144 15.33 -11.10 -4.82
C ILE A 144 14.20 -11.82 -4.05
N PHE A 145 14.10 -11.60 -2.74
CA PHE A 145 13.06 -12.16 -1.87
C PHE A 145 11.82 -11.27 -1.69
N GLU A 146 11.76 -10.10 -2.34
CA GLU A 146 10.62 -9.16 -2.25
C GLU A 146 9.89 -8.95 -3.59
N LEU A 147 10.19 -9.77 -4.61
CA LEU A 147 9.50 -9.72 -5.89
C LEU A 147 8.18 -10.50 -5.82
N LEU A 148 7.05 -9.78 -5.86
CA LEU A 148 5.76 -10.40 -6.10
C LEU A 148 5.77 -11.05 -7.48
N GLN A 149 5.50 -12.35 -7.51
CA GLN A 149 5.36 -13.07 -8.76
C GLN A 149 3.89 -13.12 -9.20
N PRO A 150 3.62 -13.10 -10.52
CA PRO A 150 2.31 -13.39 -11.04
C PRO A 150 1.85 -14.78 -10.60
N GLY A 151 0.63 -14.88 -10.09
CA GLY A 151 0.11 -16.10 -9.50
C GLY A 151 -1.06 -15.84 -8.55
N THR A 152 -1.56 -16.90 -7.96
CA THR A 152 -2.63 -16.81 -6.96
C THR A 152 -2.03 -16.42 -5.61
N VAL A 153 -2.61 -15.41 -4.97
CA VAL A 153 -2.29 -15.00 -3.60
C VAL A 153 -3.56 -14.83 -2.78
N SER A 154 -3.49 -15.11 -1.49
CA SER A 154 -4.52 -14.68 -0.53
C SER A 154 -4.08 -13.35 0.09
N ILE A 155 -5.04 -12.51 0.49
CA ILE A 155 -4.74 -11.24 1.18
C ILE A 155 -5.11 -11.41 2.65
N ASP A 156 -4.12 -11.32 3.52
CA ASP A 156 -4.30 -11.36 4.96
C ASP A 156 -4.34 -9.94 5.51
N VAL A 157 -5.37 -9.66 6.31
CA VAL A 157 -5.62 -8.36 6.93
C VAL A 157 -5.60 -8.56 8.44
N VAL A 158 -4.77 -7.80 9.13
CA VAL A 158 -4.79 -7.66 10.59
C VAL A 158 -5.25 -6.25 10.91
N ALA A 159 -6.30 -6.12 11.70
CA ALA A 159 -6.94 -4.84 11.99
C ALA A 159 -7.72 -4.89 13.32
N ASP A 160 -7.83 -3.77 14.03
CA ASP A 160 -8.71 -3.65 15.21
C ASP A 160 -10.02 -2.93 14.92
N GLY A 161 -10.21 -2.42 13.71
CA GLY A 161 -11.34 -1.61 13.28
C GLY A 161 -11.93 -2.00 11.93
N THR A 162 -12.79 -1.13 11.38
CA THR A 162 -13.32 -1.28 10.03
C THR A 162 -12.25 -0.91 9.00
N TRP A 163 -12.25 -1.59 7.86
CA TRP A 163 -11.31 -1.32 6.79
C TRP A 163 -11.94 -1.49 5.41
N SER A 164 -11.32 -0.86 4.41
CA SER A 164 -11.59 -1.05 2.99
C SER A 164 -10.28 -1.22 2.22
N ILE A 165 -10.26 -2.09 1.23
CA ILE A 165 -9.12 -2.34 0.35
C ILE A 165 -9.60 -2.34 -1.09
N ASP A 166 -9.02 -1.49 -1.92
CA ASP A 166 -9.18 -1.50 -3.37
C ASP A 166 -7.87 -1.95 -4.01
N LEU A 167 -7.96 -3.03 -4.79
CA LEU A 167 -6.88 -3.51 -5.63
C LEU A 167 -7.07 -2.95 -7.03
N LEU A 168 -5.99 -2.42 -7.60
CA LEU A 168 -5.92 -2.00 -8.99
C LEU A 168 -4.67 -2.62 -9.62
N GLN A 169 -4.84 -3.38 -10.69
CA GLN A 169 -3.73 -4.01 -11.38
C GLN A 169 -3.98 -4.12 -12.89
N GLY A 170 -2.93 -3.96 -13.67
CA GLY A 170 -2.95 -4.15 -15.12
C GLY A 170 -1.96 -3.23 -15.80
N ILE A 171 -1.96 -3.27 -17.13
CA ILE A 171 -1.18 -2.33 -17.94
C ILE A 171 -2.11 -1.16 -18.27
N PRO A 172 -1.80 0.06 -17.81
CA PRO A 172 -2.62 1.22 -18.10
C PRO A 172 -2.49 1.58 -19.58
N PRO A 173 -3.56 2.11 -20.21
CA PRO A 173 -3.54 2.45 -21.63
C PRO A 173 -2.73 3.71 -21.95
N GLY A 174 -2.33 4.49 -20.94
CA GLY A 174 -1.54 5.71 -21.08
C GLY A 174 -1.33 6.43 -19.74
N GLY A 175 -0.70 7.60 -19.77
CA GLY A 175 -0.46 8.43 -18.60
C GLY A 175 -0.31 9.91 -18.93
N GLN A 176 -0.21 10.73 -17.89
CA GLN A 176 0.08 12.15 -18.01
C GLN A 176 1.57 12.36 -18.34
N GLN A 177 1.87 13.23 -19.30
CA GLN A 177 3.23 13.67 -19.57
C GLN A 177 3.62 14.85 -18.65
N PRO A 178 4.89 15.00 -18.24
CA PRO A 178 5.36 16.22 -17.57
C PRO A 178 5.06 17.50 -18.39
N PRO A 179 4.74 18.65 -17.75
CA PRO A 179 4.90 18.93 -16.34
C PRO A 179 3.77 18.38 -15.47
N VAL A 180 4.15 18.09 -14.23
CA VAL A 180 3.26 17.52 -13.23
C VAL A 180 3.63 18.04 -11.84
N ASP A 181 2.62 18.22 -11.00
CA ASP A 181 2.75 18.71 -9.64
C ASP A 181 1.69 18.04 -8.78
N TRP A 182 2.11 17.36 -7.72
CA TRP A 182 1.24 16.62 -6.83
C TRP A 182 1.58 16.90 -5.38
N GLN A 183 0.54 16.86 -4.55
CA GLN A 183 0.63 16.97 -3.10
C GLN A 183 -0.31 15.95 -2.48
N SER A 184 0.17 15.25 -1.46
CA SER A 184 -0.64 14.35 -0.62
C SER A 184 0.04 14.19 0.73
N SER A 185 -0.50 13.31 1.58
CA SER A 185 0.14 12.87 2.81
C SER A 185 0.05 11.37 3.03
N GLY A 186 0.94 10.87 3.88
CA GLY A 186 1.06 9.44 4.16
C GLY A 186 1.59 8.66 2.96
N GLN A 187 1.43 7.34 3.00
CA GLN A 187 1.75 6.48 1.87
C GLN A 187 0.83 6.79 0.68
N GLY A 188 1.40 6.94 -0.52
CA GLY A 188 0.60 7.24 -1.70
C GLY A 188 1.25 6.83 -3.02
N VAL A 189 0.46 6.83 -4.09
CA VAL A 189 0.90 6.45 -5.42
C VAL A 189 0.40 7.46 -6.43
N VAL A 190 1.34 8.10 -7.14
CA VAL A 190 1.03 8.94 -8.30
C VAL A 190 0.97 8.07 -9.55
N LYS A 191 -0.14 8.14 -10.26
CA LYS A 191 -0.44 7.34 -11.45
C LYS A 191 -0.93 8.27 -12.57
N TRP A 192 -0.75 7.95 -13.83
CA TRP A 192 0.42 7.30 -14.42
C TRP A 192 1.23 8.38 -15.13
N ILE A 193 2.55 8.27 -15.14
CA ILE A 193 3.42 9.27 -15.76
C ILE A 193 4.09 8.67 -16.98
N GLU A 194 3.88 9.27 -18.15
CA GLU A 194 4.55 8.87 -19.38
C GLU A 194 5.81 9.71 -19.58
N PHE A 195 6.96 9.04 -19.49
CA PHE A 195 8.27 9.64 -19.71
C PHE A 195 8.77 9.30 -21.12
N GLU A 196 8.93 10.33 -21.94
CA GLU A 196 9.66 10.21 -23.20
C GLU A 196 11.18 10.10 -22.97
N LYS A 197 11.95 9.82 -24.03
CA LYS A 197 13.41 9.88 -23.96
C LYS A 197 13.88 11.27 -23.55
N GLY A 198 14.67 11.37 -22.48
CA GLY A 198 15.20 12.66 -22.02
C GLY A 198 15.67 12.67 -20.58
N ASN A 199 16.09 13.85 -20.11
CA ASN A 199 16.45 14.08 -18.72
C ASN A 199 15.31 14.80 -18.00
N PHE A 200 14.86 14.24 -16.88
CA PHE A 200 13.80 14.80 -16.06
C PHE A 200 14.33 15.06 -14.65
N LYS A 201 14.18 16.31 -14.20
CA LYS A 201 14.47 16.66 -12.81
C LYS A 201 13.22 16.42 -11.98
N ILE A 202 13.22 15.43 -11.12
CA ILE A 202 12.10 15.14 -10.22
C ILE A 202 12.46 15.73 -8.87
N SER A 203 11.67 16.69 -8.39
CA SER A 203 11.89 17.36 -7.11
C SER A 203 10.83 16.91 -6.12
N MET A 204 11.22 16.69 -4.88
CA MET A 204 10.34 16.19 -3.83
C MET A 204 10.58 16.95 -2.52
N GLU A 205 9.50 17.14 -1.77
CA GLU A 205 9.56 17.62 -0.40
C GLU A 205 8.74 16.72 0.50
N HIS A 206 9.13 16.63 1.78
CA HIS A 206 8.40 15.88 2.78
C HIS A 206 8.50 16.54 4.14
N THR A 207 7.40 16.48 4.88
CA THR A 207 7.33 16.78 6.31
C THR A 207 6.79 15.54 7.01
N GLY A 208 7.53 15.06 8.01
CA GLY A 208 7.20 13.85 8.77
C GLY A 208 8.36 13.48 9.68
N GLU A 209 8.21 12.40 10.43
CA GLU A 209 9.19 11.97 11.45
C GLU A 209 9.85 10.63 11.10
N LYS A 210 9.20 9.81 10.27
CA LYS A 210 9.69 8.50 9.81
C LYS A 210 10.40 8.60 8.46
N VAL A 211 10.75 7.45 7.88
CA VAL A 211 11.38 7.38 6.57
C VAL A 211 10.53 8.04 5.48
N PHE A 212 11.18 8.74 4.55
CA PHE A 212 10.62 9.18 3.29
C PHE A 212 11.31 8.44 2.15
N GLN A 213 10.55 7.62 1.42
CA GLN A 213 11.05 6.87 0.29
C GLN A 213 10.20 7.11 -0.94
N ALA A 214 10.85 7.10 -2.11
CA ALA A 214 10.19 7.26 -3.39
C ALA A 214 10.72 6.24 -4.39
N TYR A 215 9.81 5.54 -5.05
CA TYR A 215 10.12 4.49 -6.01
C TYR A 215 9.41 4.73 -7.33
N LEU A 216 10.13 4.58 -8.43
CA LEU A 216 9.58 4.63 -9.77
C LEU A 216 9.37 3.21 -10.29
N LEU A 217 8.10 2.82 -10.50
CA LEU A 217 7.73 1.47 -10.93
C LEU A 217 7.26 1.51 -12.38
N LYS A 218 7.91 0.75 -13.27
CA LYS A 218 7.48 0.64 -14.67
C LYS A 218 6.14 -0.09 -14.74
N SER A 219 5.24 0.36 -15.61
CA SER A 219 3.85 -0.13 -15.65
C SER A 219 3.71 -1.63 -15.93
N ASP A 220 4.71 -2.24 -16.56
CA ASP A 220 4.77 -3.69 -16.83
C ASP A 220 5.38 -4.50 -15.66
N GLY A 221 5.77 -3.85 -14.56
CA GLY A 221 6.37 -4.45 -13.38
C GLY A 221 7.84 -4.86 -13.55
N SER A 222 8.44 -4.66 -14.73
CA SER A 222 9.79 -5.16 -15.05
C SER A 222 10.92 -4.38 -14.39
N HIS A 223 10.64 -3.19 -13.85
CA HIS A 223 11.66 -2.32 -13.28
C HIS A 223 11.12 -1.50 -12.10
N THR A 224 11.94 -1.34 -11.08
CA THR A 224 11.71 -0.48 -9.92
C THR A 224 13.00 0.25 -9.60
N GLU A 225 12.95 1.57 -9.66
CA GLU A 225 14.07 2.43 -9.33
C GLU A 225 13.80 3.12 -7.99
N MET A 226 14.69 2.96 -7.02
CA MET A 226 14.62 3.71 -5.76
C MET A 226 15.25 5.07 -5.96
N MET A 227 14.43 6.12 -5.95
CA MET A 227 14.86 7.49 -6.19
C MET A 227 15.34 8.19 -4.91
N VAL A 228 14.65 7.90 -3.80
CA VAL A 228 14.87 8.56 -2.52
C VAL A 228 14.75 7.53 -1.41
N ASP A 229 15.70 7.58 -0.48
CA ASP A 229 15.66 6.86 0.80
C ASP A 229 16.22 7.78 1.90
N VAL A 230 15.32 8.35 2.69
CA VAL A 230 15.65 9.38 3.69
C VAL A 230 15.10 8.97 5.04
N ASP A 231 16.00 8.71 5.99
CA ASP A 231 15.64 8.67 7.41
C ASP A 231 15.53 10.11 7.95
N MET A 232 14.29 10.57 8.19
CA MET A 232 14.01 11.93 8.65
C MET A 232 14.63 12.28 10.01
N ALA A 233 14.91 11.28 10.86
CA ALA A 233 15.48 11.51 12.19
C ALA A 233 17.00 11.75 12.15
N SER A 234 17.71 11.21 11.15
CA SER A 234 19.17 11.19 11.12
C SER A 234 19.78 11.89 9.90
N ASN A 235 19.00 12.16 8.85
CA ASN A 235 19.52 12.77 7.64
C ASN A 235 19.88 14.26 7.84
N PRO A 236 21.14 14.67 7.61
CA PRO A 236 21.59 16.05 7.88
C PRO A 236 21.00 17.10 6.93
N SER A 237 20.37 16.68 5.83
CA SER A 237 19.65 17.57 4.92
C SER A 237 18.25 17.93 5.42
N VAL A 238 17.79 17.30 6.51
CA VAL A 238 16.53 17.65 7.17
C VAL A 238 16.76 18.90 8.02
N VAL A 239 16.02 19.95 7.70
CA VAL A 239 16.08 21.24 8.41
C VAL A 239 14.68 21.58 8.86
N ASP A 240 14.52 21.88 10.16
CA ASP A 240 13.23 22.24 10.77
C ASP A 240 12.10 21.22 10.48
N GLY A 241 12.42 19.92 10.51
CA GLY A 241 11.46 18.83 10.29
C GLY A 241 11.00 18.67 8.84
N ARG A 242 11.70 19.30 7.89
CA ARG A 242 11.44 19.19 6.45
C ARG A 242 12.65 18.66 5.72
N TRP A 243 12.40 17.76 4.78
CA TRP A 243 13.35 17.37 3.76
C TRP A 243 12.93 17.93 2.40
N SER A 244 13.91 18.32 1.59
CA SER A 244 13.72 18.74 0.20
C SER A 244 14.89 18.24 -0.63
N GLY A 245 14.59 17.59 -1.75
CA GLY A 245 15.59 17.01 -2.63
C GLY A 245 15.14 17.02 -4.08
N ALA A 246 16.08 16.73 -4.98
CA ALA A 246 15.76 16.51 -6.37
C ALA A 246 16.76 15.54 -7.01
N GLU A 247 16.24 14.71 -7.91
CA GLU A 247 17.03 13.77 -8.68
C GLU A 247 16.89 14.07 -10.18
N LEU A 248 17.97 13.85 -10.93
CA LEU A 248 17.97 13.96 -12.39
C LEU A 248 18.03 12.57 -13.00
N ILE A 249 16.89 12.10 -13.53
CA ILE A 249 16.80 10.77 -14.16
C ILE A 249 16.90 10.92 -15.67
N ASN A 250 17.73 10.08 -16.30
CA ASN A 250 17.83 9.95 -17.74
C ASN A 250 16.99 8.75 -18.21
N PHE A 251 15.95 9.03 -19.00
CA PHE A 251 15.14 8.02 -19.66
C PHE A 251 15.71 7.77 -21.06
N SER A 252 16.31 6.59 -21.31
CA SER A 252 16.94 6.28 -22.59
C SER A 252 16.86 4.79 -22.94
N PRO A 253 16.52 4.43 -24.18
CA PRO A 253 16.48 3.03 -24.62
C PRO A 253 17.88 2.43 -24.83
N ASP A 254 18.91 3.28 -24.89
CA ASP A 254 20.29 2.88 -25.19
C ASP A 254 21.07 2.48 -23.92
N TYR A 255 20.44 2.59 -22.75
CA TYR A 255 21.09 2.44 -21.46
C TYR A 255 20.83 1.03 -20.90
N VAL A 256 21.83 0.17 -20.95
CA VAL A 256 21.75 -1.24 -20.47
C VAL A 256 21.48 -1.30 -18.95
N PHE A 257 21.73 -0.21 -18.21
CA PHE A 257 21.66 -0.14 -16.74
C PHE A 257 20.90 1.12 -16.24
N GLY A 258 19.70 1.39 -16.76
CA GLY A 258 18.96 2.62 -16.42
C GLY A 258 17.47 2.56 -16.76
N VAL A 259 16.79 3.69 -16.56
CA VAL A 259 15.33 3.79 -16.72
C VAL A 259 14.98 3.97 -18.21
N GLU A 260 14.12 3.10 -18.74
CA GLU A 260 13.67 3.19 -20.14
C GLU A 260 12.54 4.21 -20.29
N PRO A 261 12.39 4.89 -21.45
CA PRO A 261 11.17 5.65 -21.73
C PRO A 261 9.93 4.75 -21.64
N GLY A 262 8.84 5.28 -21.10
CA GLY A 262 7.62 4.51 -20.91
C GLY A 262 6.74 5.05 -19.80
N LEU A 263 5.82 4.20 -19.36
CA LEU A 263 4.79 4.53 -18.39
C LEU A 263 5.20 4.06 -16.99
N TYR A 264 5.09 4.94 -16.00
CA TYR A 264 5.54 4.67 -14.64
C TYR A 264 4.51 5.13 -13.60
N ALA A 265 4.46 4.41 -12.47
CA ALA A 265 3.87 4.89 -11.23
C ALA A 265 5.00 5.38 -10.31
N LEU A 266 4.73 6.41 -9.52
CA LEU A 266 5.62 6.86 -8.45
C LEU A 266 4.99 6.49 -7.11
N ALA A 267 5.59 5.54 -6.40
CA ALA A 267 5.17 5.10 -5.08
C ALA A 267 5.94 5.87 -4.00
N ILE A 268 5.23 6.39 -3.02
CA ILE A 268 5.76 7.17 -1.91
C ILE A 268 5.45 6.45 -0.60
N VAL A 269 6.48 6.20 0.20
CA VAL A 269 6.37 5.75 1.60
C VAL A 269 6.69 6.94 2.48
N ALA A 270 5.70 7.40 3.24
CA ALA A 270 5.79 8.60 4.06
C ALA A 270 4.75 8.57 5.19
N ASP A 271 5.01 9.31 6.26
CA ASP A 271 4.12 9.48 7.42
C ASP A 271 3.53 10.89 7.56
N GLY A 272 3.75 11.76 6.58
CA GLY A 272 3.25 13.14 6.60
C GLY A 272 3.14 13.72 5.20
N GLU A 273 2.99 15.04 5.10
CA GLU A 273 2.76 15.73 3.83
C GLU A 273 3.99 15.64 2.92
N TRP A 274 3.76 15.45 1.63
CA TRP A 274 4.80 15.48 0.61
C TRP A 274 4.32 16.16 -0.66
N THR A 275 5.29 16.65 -1.43
CA THR A 275 5.07 17.18 -2.78
C THR A 275 6.00 16.49 -3.77
N VAL A 276 5.53 16.36 -5.01
CA VAL A 276 6.33 15.87 -6.14
C VAL A 276 6.12 16.84 -7.29
N THR A 277 7.21 17.40 -7.79
CA THR A 277 7.19 18.30 -8.95
C THR A 277 8.14 17.77 -10.03
N ILE A 278 7.61 17.57 -11.24
CA ILE A 278 8.39 17.26 -12.43
C ILE A 278 8.09 18.33 -13.48
N PRO A 279 9.06 19.17 -13.86
CA PRO A 279 8.85 20.19 -14.87
C PRO A 279 8.76 19.55 -16.26
N ALA A 280 8.30 20.34 -17.24
CA ALA A 280 8.44 19.98 -18.64
C ALA A 280 9.92 19.72 -18.96
N THR A 281 10.19 18.72 -19.79
CA THR A 281 11.52 18.18 -20.09
C THR A 281 12.58 19.28 -20.21
N SER A 282 13.69 19.17 -19.47
CA SER A 282 14.80 20.10 -19.62
C SER A 282 15.45 19.84 -20.97
N THR A 283 15.18 20.72 -21.93
CA THR A 283 15.75 20.72 -23.28
C THR A 283 17.25 21.04 -23.22
N ARG A 284 18.07 20.13 -22.68
CA ARG A 284 19.43 19.97 -23.17
C ARG A 284 19.42 18.86 -24.23
N LYS A 285 19.17 19.31 -25.47
CA LYS A 285 19.62 18.60 -26.68
C LYS A 285 21.14 18.59 -26.73
#